data_AF-X1S2F9-F1
#
_entry.id   AF-X1S2F9-F1
#
_cell.length_a   1.000
_cell.length_b   1.000
_cell.length_c   1.000
_cell.angle_alpha   90.00
_cell.angle_beta   90.00
_cell.angle_gamma   90.00
#
_symmetry.space_group_name_H-M   'P 1'
#
loop_
_entity.id
_entity.type
_entity.pdbx_description
1 polymer ?
#
loop_
_entity_poly.entity_id
_entity_poly.type
_entity_poly.pdbx_seq_one_letter_code
_entity_poly.pdbx_strand_id
1 'polypeptide(L)'
;PNVKILLQGNYANYSGNIYNREGIKILTGEGRSVLKGLDQKFDLVQISLIGSSNTASGGFYSISENYLYTVEAFMDFWQHLSDSGKLGITRWLKFPPREIVRLCSISLEALSRMGIEKPENHLAIIRSWGTSTLILSKKEIVEEEIRAIKDFCDKRNFDIVYFPGIKEEEANINHILEQSYYYQEIDQLVNSFKEDELKDFYDNYFFNVSAVTDNQPYFFYTLKWQNIPKIIKSTGNWQALIEWGNLIIFATFLQE
;
A
#
# COMPACT_ATOMS: atom_id res chain seq x y z
N PRO A 1 -14.58 12.89 22.71
CA PRO A 1 -14.47 14.19 21.98
C PRO A 1 -14.00 13.97 20.54
N ASN A 2 -14.65 14.60 19.56
CA ASN A 2 -14.27 14.47 18.15
C ASN A 2 -12.88 15.10 17.91
N VAL A 3 -11.94 14.36 17.33
CA VAL A 3 -10.56 14.80 17.05
C VAL A 3 -10.55 16.14 16.30
N LYS A 4 -11.50 16.35 15.37
CA LYS A 4 -11.67 17.62 14.66
C LYS A 4 -11.87 18.80 15.62
N ILE A 5 -12.77 18.68 16.58
CA ILE A 5 -13.10 19.76 17.53
C ILE A 5 -11.88 20.07 18.40
N LEU A 6 -11.17 19.04 18.84
CA LEU A 6 -9.94 19.20 19.64
C LEU A 6 -8.85 19.95 18.88
N LEU A 7 -8.63 19.61 17.61
CA LEU A 7 -7.60 20.22 16.76
C LEU A 7 -7.99 21.61 16.25
N GLN A 8 -9.28 21.94 16.17
CA GLN A 8 -9.76 23.29 15.87
C GLN A 8 -9.78 24.22 17.11
N GLY A 9 -9.87 23.65 18.31
CA GLY A 9 -9.91 24.38 19.58
C GLY A 9 -8.62 24.21 20.38
N ASN A 10 -8.68 23.40 21.44
CA ASN A 10 -7.64 23.30 22.47
C ASN A 10 -6.23 23.00 21.94
N TYR A 11 -6.13 22.30 20.81
CA TYR A 11 -4.85 21.92 20.18
C TYR A 11 -4.59 22.65 18.85
N ALA A 12 -5.33 23.72 18.56
CA ALA A 12 -5.11 24.52 17.35
C ALA A 12 -3.66 25.04 17.29
N ASN A 13 -3.17 25.65 18.38
CA ASN A 13 -1.80 26.16 18.44
C ASN A 13 -0.76 25.05 18.33
N TYR A 14 -1.00 23.89 18.95
CA TYR A 14 -0.09 22.74 18.90
C TYR A 14 0.08 22.20 17.47
N SER A 15 -1.02 22.14 16.70
CA SER A 15 -1.01 21.69 15.31
C SER A 15 -0.60 22.76 14.29
N GLY A 16 -0.10 23.92 14.74
CA GLY A 16 0.23 25.04 13.85
C GLY A 16 -0.98 25.68 13.16
N ASN A 17 -2.16 25.52 13.76
CA ASN A 17 -3.47 26.01 13.31
C ASN A 17 -3.88 25.53 11.90
N ILE A 18 -3.35 24.38 11.44
CA ILE A 18 -3.63 23.84 10.11
C ILE A 18 -5.13 23.60 9.88
N TYR A 19 -5.86 23.18 10.92
CA TYR A 19 -7.28 22.86 10.85
C TYR A 19 -8.20 24.08 10.67
N ASN A 20 -7.68 25.29 10.85
CA ASN A 20 -8.41 26.55 10.66
C ASN A 20 -7.79 27.44 9.56
N ARG A 21 -6.79 26.92 8.83
CA ARG A 21 -6.08 27.69 7.79
C ARG A 21 -6.97 27.90 6.57
N GLU A 22 -6.91 29.08 5.97
CA GLU A 22 -7.58 29.36 4.69
C GLU A 22 -7.09 28.38 3.61
N GLY A 23 -8.03 27.87 2.80
CA GLY A 23 -7.77 26.83 1.80
C GLY A 23 -7.86 25.38 2.33
N ILE A 24 -8.02 25.18 3.65
CA ILE A 24 -8.23 23.84 4.23
C ILE A 24 -9.73 23.59 4.47
N LYS A 25 -10.25 22.49 3.91
CA LYS A 25 -11.62 22.03 4.14
C LYS A 25 -11.61 20.66 4.81
N ILE A 26 -12.14 20.58 6.02
CA ILE A 26 -12.23 19.32 6.77
C ILE A 26 -13.61 18.70 6.57
N LEU A 27 -13.63 17.59 5.85
CA LEU A 27 -14.81 16.75 5.67
C LEU A 27 -14.80 15.62 6.70
N THR A 28 -15.96 15.35 7.32
CA THR A 28 -16.10 14.28 8.31
C THR A 28 -16.82 13.10 7.66
N GLY A 29 -16.20 11.92 7.70
CA GLY A 29 -16.78 10.68 7.21
C GLY A 29 -15.68 9.65 6.92
N GLU A 30 -16.08 8.49 6.39
CA GLU A 30 -15.13 7.51 5.84
C GLU A 30 -14.56 8.06 4.52
N GLY A 31 -13.24 7.98 4.33
CA GLY A 31 -12.53 8.72 3.28
C GLY A 31 -13.01 8.43 1.87
N ARG A 32 -13.22 7.15 1.52
CA ARG A 32 -13.71 6.77 0.19
C ARG A 32 -15.16 7.18 -0.02
N SER A 33 -16.01 7.02 1.00
CA SER A 33 -17.42 7.41 0.97
C SER A 33 -17.58 8.92 0.81
N VAL A 34 -16.75 9.70 1.51
CA VAL A 34 -16.70 11.16 1.35
C VAL A 34 -16.26 11.53 -0.07
N LEU A 35 -15.20 10.88 -0.58
CA LEU A 35 -14.69 11.16 -1.92
C LEU A 35 -15.76 10.94 -3.00
N LYS A 36 -16.53 9.84 -2.91
CA LYS A 36 -17.63 9.53 -3.84
C LYS A 36 -18.72 10.60 -3.89
N GLY A 37 -18.88 11.39 -2.82
CA GLY A 37 -19.83 12.50 -2.76
C GLY A 37 -19.29 13.81 -3.34
N LEU A 38 -18.08 13.83 -3.89
CA LEU A 38 -17.45 15.03 -4.43
C LEU A 38 -17.34 14.93 -5.95
N ASP A 39 -17.79 15.98 -6.64
CA ASP A 39 -17.59 16.11 -8.10
C ASP A 39 -16.18 16.61 -8.46
N GLN A 40 -15.42 17.07 -7.47
CA GLN A 40 -14.11 17.68 -7.64
C GLN A 40 -13.05 16.64 -8.05
N LYS A 41 -12.14 17.04 -8.95
CA LYS A 41 -10.92 16.31 -9.27
C LYS A 41 -9.72 16.85 -8.48
N PHE A 42 -8.77 15.98 -8.18
CA PHE A 42 -7.61 16.27 -7.35
C PHE A 42 -6.30 15.97 -8.09
N ASP A 43 -5.32 16.86 -7.95
CA ASP A 43 -3.96 16.62 -8.46
C ASP A 43 -3.19 15.61 -7.59
N LEU A 44 -3.60 15.46 -6.33
CA LEU A 44 -3.03 14.49 -5.41
C LEU A 44 -4.13 13.95 -4.48
N VAL A 45 -4.29 12.63 -4.47
CA VAL A 45 -4.98 11.90 -3.39
C VAL A 45 -3.91 11.19 -2.57
N GLN A 46 -3.89 11.40 -1.26
CA GLN A 46 -2.88 10.81 -0.38
C GLN A 46 -3.53 9.98 0.73
N ILE A 47 -3.08 8.74 0.88
CA ILE A 47 -3.49 7.83 1.94
C ILE A 47 -2.22 7.41 2.68
N SER A 48 -2.02 7.93 3.90
CA SER A 48 -0.81 7.67 4.66
C SER A 48 -1.13 6.93 5.96
N LEU A 49 -0.62 5.71 6.08
CA LEU A 49 -0.63 4.91 7.30
C LEU A 49 -2.04 4.67 7.90
N ILE A 50 -3.10 4.76 7.08
CA ILE A 50 -4.48 4.48 7.50
C ILE A 50 -4.69 2.97 7.56
N GLY A 51 -5.15 2.44 8.70
CA GLY A 51 -5.21 1.00 8.92
C GLY A 51 -3.88 0.47 9.47
N SER A 52 -4.02 -0.45 10.43
CA SER A 52 -3.10 -0.80 11.52
C SER A 52 -1.59 -0.67 11.29
N SER A 53 -0.92 -0.16 12.32
CA SER A 53 0.39 -0.69 12.78
C SER A 53 0.67 -0.48 14.28
N ASN A 54 -0.05 0.40 15.01
CA ASN A 54 0.28 0.71 16.42
C ASN A 54 -0.77 0.32 17.48
N THR A 55 -1.92 -0.24 17.11
CA THR A 55 -2.92 -0.76 18.09
C THR A 55 -2.93 -2.30 18.16
N ALA A 56 -1.89 -2.94 17.61
CA ALA A 56 -1.79 -4.37 17.35
C ALA A 56 -1.41 -5.23 18.57
N SER A 57 -1.73 -4.82 19.80
CA SER A 57 -1.50 -5.66 20.98
C SER A 57 -2.35 -6.93 21.00
N GLY A 58 -3.40 -7.04 20.15
CA GLY A 58 -4.30 -8.20 20.12
C GLY A 58 -4.34 -9.02 18.83
N GLY A 59 -3.68 -8.62 17.74
CA GLY A 59 -3.73 -9.36 16.46
C GLY A 59 -5.10 -9.48 15.75
N PHE A 60 -6.20 -9.00 16.33
CA PHE A 60 -7.56 -9.13 15.77
C PHE A 60 -7.87 -8.22 14.57
N TYR A 61 -7.06 -7.20 14.29
CA TYR A 61 -7.31 -6.22 13.21
C TYR A 61 -6.86 -6.68 11.81
N SER A 62 -6.09 -7.77 11.68
CA SER A 62 -5.79 -8.39 10.37
C SER A 62 -7.05 -8.82 9.62
N ILE A 63 -8.14 -9.05 10.35
CA ILE A 63 -9.44 -9.54 9.86
C ILE A 63 -10.46 -8.40 9.77
N SER A 64 -10.05 -7.15 10.03
CA SER A 64 -10.93 -6.01 9.82
C SER A 64 -11.07 -5.70 8.34
N GLU A 65 -12.31 -5.48 7.91
CA GLU A 65 -12.62 -5.03 6.56
C GLU A 65 -12.01 -3.64 6.32
N ASN A 66 -11.34 -3.47 5.20
CA ASN A 66 -10.76 -2.21 4.79
C ASN A 66 -11.10 -1.90 3.32
N TYR A 67 -12.09 -1.03 3.15
CA TYR A 67 -12.59 -0.59 1.86
C TYR A 67 -11.75 0.52 1.20
N LEU A 68 -10.62 0.94 1.81
CA LEU A 68 -9.68 1.88 1.20
C LEU A 68 -8.63 1.16 0.33
N TYR A 69 -8.41 -0.13 0.55
CA TYR A 69 -7.39 -0.91 -0.14
C TYR A 69 -7.99 -2.06 -0.94
N THR A 70 -8.94 -1.72 -1.82
CA THR A 70 -9.57 -2.64 -2.77
C THR A 70 -9.39 -2.13 -4.19
N VAL A 71 -9.56 -3.02 -5.17
CA VAL A 71 -9.54 -2.70 -6.60
C VAL A 71 -10.56 -1.60 -6.91
N GLU A 72 -11.78 -1.75 -6.40
CA GLU A 72 -12.85 -0.76 -6.60
C GLU A 72 -12.51 0.59 -5.95
N ALA A 73 -11.84 0.61 -4.79
CA ALA A 73 -11.35 1.84 -4.17
C ALA A 73 -10.31 2.54 -5.04
N PHE A 74 -9.38 1.78 -5.63
CA PHE A 74 -8.36 2.34 -6.51
C PHE A 74 -8.97 2.90 -7.79
N MET A 75 -9.98 2.22 -8.35
CA MET A 75 -10.78 2.75 -9.46
C MET A 75 -11.48 4.06 -9.08
N ASP A 76 -12.10 4.11 -7.88
CA ASP A 76 -12.73 5.34 -7.37
C ASP A 76 -11.70 6.47 -7.21
N PHE A 77 -10.55 6.21 -6.59
CA PHE A 77 -9.48 7.20 -6.43
C PHE A 77 -8.99 7.69 -7.79
N TRP A 78 -8.71 6.78 -8.72
CA TRP A 78 -8.29 7.10 -10.07
C TRP A 78 -9.30 7.98 -10.80
N GLN A 79 -10.60 7.69 -10.70
CA GLN A 79 -11.65 8.50 -11.31
C GLN A 79 -11.70 9.93 -10.74
N HIS A 80 -11.31 10.14 -9.48
CA HIS A 80 -11.27 11.47 -8.85
C HIS A 80 -9.93 12.20 -9.03
N LEU A 81 -8.96 11.61 -9.71
CA LEU A 81 -7.74 12.33 -10.10
C LEU A 81 -8.01 13.27 -11.27
N SER A 82 -7.30 14.41 -11.30
CA SER A 82 -7.17 15.23 -12.50
C SER A 82 -6.40 14.47 -13.58
N ASP A 83 -6.35 15.01 -14.81
CA ASP A 83 -5.66 14.38 -15.94
C ASP A 83 -4.14 14.23 -15.72
N SER A 84 -3.56 14.99 -14.79
CA SER A 84 -2.16 14.89 -14.34
C SER A 84 -2.03 14.42 -12.89
N GLY A 85 -3.15 14.02 -12.28
CA GLY A 85 -3.23 13.70 -10.87
C GLY A 85 -2.53 12.41 -10.50
N LYS A 86 -2.17 12.28 -9.22
CA LYS A 86 -1.50 11.11 -8.67
C LYS A 86 -2.17 10.63 -7.39
N LEU A 87 -2.16 9.32 -7.18
CA LEU A 87 -2.51 8.68 -5.91
C LEU A 87 -1.21 8.26 -5.21
N GLY A 88 -1.00 8.71 -3.99
CA GLY A 88 0.12 8.33 -3.14
C GLY A 88 -0.35 7.53 -1.94
N ILE A 89 0.12 6.29 -1.80
CA ILE A 89 -0.22 5.43 -0.67
C ILE A 89 1.05 5.03 0.07
N THR A 90 1.16 5.46 1.32
CA THR A 90 2.29 5.12 2.19
C THR A 90 1.87 4.10 3.25
N ARG A 91 2.62 3.01 3.35
CA ARG A 91 2.46 1.94 4.34
C ARG A 91 3.75 1.69 5.10
N TRP A 92 3.65 1.06 6.26
CA TRP A 92 4.82 0.60 7.00
C TRP A 92 5.60 -0.43 6.17
N LEU A 93 6.92 -0.32 6.20
CA LEU A 93 7.78 -1.27 5.52
C LEU A 93 7.67 -2.61 6.25
N LYS A 94 7.45 -3.68 5.48
CA LYS A 94 7.26 -5.03 6.00
C LYS A 94 8.27 -5.95 5.32
N PHE A 95 8.95 -6.76 6.13
CA PHE A 95 9.82 -7.81 5.65
C PHE A 95 9.27 -9.19 6.05
N PRO A 96 9.24 -10.18 5.14
CA PRO A 96 9.32 -10.01 3.69
C PRO A 96 8.23 -9.06 3.15
N PRO A 97 8.45 -8.49 1.95
CA PRO A 97 7.48 -7.61 1.30
C PRO A 97 6.10 -8.27 1.23
N ARG A 98 5.03 -7.53 1.55
CA ARG A 98 3.66 -8.05 1.42
C ARG A 98 2.61 -6.98 1.22
N GLU A 99 2.60 -5.94 2.06
CA GLU A 99 1.63 -4.83 1.90
C GLU A 99 1.90 -4.08 0.59
N ILE A 100 3.16 -3.73 0.31
CA ILE A 100 3.51 -2.99 -0.90
C ILE A 100 3.31 -3.83 -2.18
N VAL A 101 3.61 -5.13 -2.12
CA VAL A 101 3.37 -6.07 -3.22
C VAL A 101 1.87 -6.16 -3.50
N ARG A 102 1.06 -6.30 -2.46
CA ARG A 102 -0.41 -6.33 -2.58
C ARG A 102 -1.00 -5.03 -3.11
N LEU A 103 -0.47 -3.87 -2.71
CA LEU A 103 -0.88 -2.58 -3.28
C LEU A 103 -0.54 -2.49 -4.77
N CYS A 104 0.62 -3.01 -5.18
CA CYS A 104 0.98 -3.09 -6.60
C CYS A 104 0.00 -3.99 -7.36
N SER A 105 -0.30 -5.19 -6.84
CA SER A 105 -1.32 -6.11 -7.42
C SER A 105 -2.68 -5.44 -7.60
N ILE A 106 -3.16 -4.72 -6.58
CA ILE A 106 -4.43 -3.98 -6.63
C ILE A 106 -4.39 -2.90 -7.70
N SER A 107 -3.28 -2.18 -7.83
CA SER A 107 -3.14 -1.10 -8.80
C SER A 107 -3.16 -1.63 -10.24
N LEU A 108 -2.40 -2.70 -10.51
CA LEU A 108 -2.35 -3.36 -11.81
C LEU A 108 -3.74 -3.87 -12.21
N GLU A 109 -4.42 -4.56 -11.31
CA GLU A 109 -5.78 -5.08 -11.52
C GLU A 109 -6.79 -3.94 -11.76
N ALA A 110 -6.74 -2.88 -10.96
CA ALA A 110 -7.65 -1.74 -11.10
C ALA A 110 -7.51 -1.05 -12.46
N LEU A 111 -6.27 -0.76 -12.88
CA LEU A 111 -6.03 -0.14 -14.18
C LEU A 111 -6.40 -1.08 -15.34
N SER A 112 -6.10 -2.37 -15.23
CA SER A 112 -6.50 -3.39 -16.21
C SER A 112 -8.02 -3.45 -16.41
N ARG A 113 -8.79 -3.50 -15.31
CA ARG A 113 -10.27 -3.46 -15.36
C ARG A 113 -10.82 -2.17 -15.96
N MET A 114 -10.06 -1.08 -15.89
CA MET A 114 -10.41 0.21 -16.51
C MET A 114 -10.00 0.31 -17.98
N GLY A 115 -9.39 -0.74 -18.56
CA GLY A 115 -8.97 -0.78 -19.96
C GLY A 115 -7.69 -0.01 -20.26
N ILE A 116 -6.85 0.26 -19.23
CA ILE A 116 -5.52 0.84 -19.44
C ILE A 116 -4.59 -0.26 -19.97
N GLU A 117 -3.98 -0.04 -21.14
CA GLU A 117 -3.21 -1.06 -21.85
C GLU A 117 -1.89 -1.43 -21.16
N LYS A 118 -1.23 -0.47 -20.51
CA LYS A 118 0.06 -0.67 -19.83
C LYS A 118 0.02 -0.20 -18.37
N PRO A 119 -0.75 -0.88 -17.49
CA PRO A 119 -0.87 -0.51 -16.08
C PRO A 119 0.46 -0.27 -15.36
N GLU A 120 1.47 -1.08 -15.69
CA GLU A 120 2.82 -1.01 -15.12
C GLU A 120 3.51 0.34 -15.39
N ASN A 121 3.19 0.99 -16.52
CA ASN A 121 3.76 2.29 -16.87
C ASN A 121 3.24 3.45 -16.00
N HIS A 122 2.20 3.22 -15.20
CA HIS A 122 1.59 4.23 -14.33
C HIS A 122 2.07 4.16 -12.88
N LEU A 123 3.00 3.25 -12.56
CA LEU A 123 3.40 2.90 -11.21
C LEU A 123 4.84 3.30 -10.89
N ALA A 124 5.04 3.91 -9.72
CA ALA A 124 6.36 4.01 -9.09
C ALA A 124 6.27 3.64 -7.62
N ILE A 125 7.34 3.05 -7.08
CA ILE A 125 7.43 2.64 -5.69
C ILE A 125 8.79 3.03 -5.14
N ILE A 126 8.78 3.61 -3.94
CA ILE A 126 9.98 3.95 -3.17
C ILE A 126 9.85 3.43 -1.75
N ARG A 127 10.98 3.27 -1.05
CA ARG A 127 11.02 2.92 0.36
C ARG A 127 11.98 3.79 1.15
N SER A 128 11.61 4.09 2.39
CA SER A 128 12.51 4.59 3.42
C SER A 128 12.98 3.43 4.31
N TRP A 129 13.65 3.74 5.42
CA TRP A 129 14.00 2.75 6.45
C TRP A 129 12.77 2.11 7.12
N GLY A 130 11.63 2.81 7.15
CA GLY A 130 10.45 2.40 7.92
C GLY A 130 9.14 2.35 7.14
N THR A 131 9.10 2.88 5.91
CA THR A 131 7.89 2.95 5.09
C THR A 131 8.16 2.62 3.64
N SER A 132 7.11 2.22 2.93
CA SER A 132 7.07 2.15 1.46
C SER A 132 5.95 3.03 0.95
N THR A 133 6.14 3.65 -0.21
CA THR A 133 5.13 4.49 -0.85
C THR A 133 4.94 4.03 -2.29
N LEU A 134 3.69 3.67 -2.62
CA LEU A 134 3.24 3.46 -3.99
C LEU A 134 2.70 4.77 -4.54
N ILE A 135 3.10 5.10 -5.76
CA ILE A 135 2.65 6.25 -6.53
C ILE A 135 1.98 5.68 -7.78
N LEU A 136 0.71 6.05 -7.98
CA LEU A 136 -0.08 5.72 -9.16
C LEU A 136 -0.42 7.01 -9.91
N SER A 137 0.08 7.15 -11.13
CA SER A 137 -0.06 8.37 -11.95
C SER A 137 -1.11 8.21 -13.02
N LYS A 138 -1.97 9.22 -13.23
CA LYS A 138 -2.99 9.22 -14.29
C LYS A 138 -2.39 9.06 -15.70
N LYS A 139 -1.17 9.58 -15.88
CA LYS A 139 -0.36 9.44 -17.10
C LYS A 139 0.76 8.45 -16.88
N GLU A 140 1.22 7.83 -17.96
CA GLU A 140 2.44 7.02 -17.93
C GLU A 140 3.58 7.86 -17.35
N ILE A 141 4.40 7.23 -16.50
CA ILE A 141 5.54 7.85 -15.86
C ILE A 141 6.62 8.11 -16.90
N VAL A 142 6.97 9.38 -17.06
CA VAL A 142 7.96 9.83 -18.05
C VAL A 142 9.32 10.10 -17.40
N GLU A 143 10.35 10.28 -18.23
CA GLU A 143 11.74 10.54 -17.80
C GLU A 143 11.87 11.75 -16.86
N GLU A 144 11.06 12.79 -17.01
CA GLU A 144 11.02 13.92 -16.08
C GLU A 144 10.61 13.49 -14.66
N GLU A 145 9.63 12.59 -14.56
CA GLU A 145 9.11 12.08 -13.29
C GLU A 145 10.08 11.07 -12.68
N ILE A 146 10.70 10.21 -13.49
CA ILE A 146 11.76 9.30 -13.05
C ILE A 146 12.92 10.09 -12.44
N ARG A 147 13.37 11.15 -13.10
CA ARG A 147 14.40 12.05 -12.55
C ARG A 147 13.97 12.69 -11.24
N ALA A 148 12.72 13.16 -11.13
CA ALA A 148 12.21 13.73 -9.89
C ALA A 148 12.16 12.71 -8.74
N ILE A 149 11.83 11.45 -9.03
CA ILE A 149 11.83 10.34 -8.05
C ILE A 149 13.25 10.04 -7.59
N LYS A 150 14.20 9.92 -8.52
CA LYS A 150 15.64 9.72 -8.22
C LYS A 150 16.18 10.82 -7.32
N ASP A 151 15.99 12.08 -7.72
CA ASP A 151 16.39 13.26 -6.93
C ASP A 151 15.76 13.26 -5.53
N PHE A 152 14.49 12.85 -5.42
CA PHE A 152 13.80 12.78 -4.13
C PHE A 152 14.43 11.72 -3.23
N CYS A 153 14.73 10.55 -3.78
CA CYS A 153 15.36 9.44 -3.07
C CYS A 153 16.77 9.79 -2.61
N ASP A 154 17.59 10.35 -3.49
CA ASP A 154 18.97 10.75 -3.19
C ASP A 154 19.03 11.79 -2.07
N LYS A 155 18.16 12.81 -2.11
CA LYS A 155 18.12 13.87 -1.09
C LYS A 155 17.67 13.39 0.29
N ARG A 156 17.02 12.23 0.38
CA ARG A 156 16.41 11.72 1.62
C ARG A 156 16.98 10.38 2.07
N ASN A 157 17.98 9.87 1.36
CA ASN A 157 18.51 8.51 1.52
C ASN A 157 17.40 7.45 1.44
N PHE A 158 16.43 7.62 0.55
CA PHE A 158 15.41 6.58 0.28
C PHE A 158 15.89 5.68 -0.85
N ASP A 159 15.33 4.48 -0.96
CA ASP A 159 15.59 3.58 -2.06
C ASP A 159 14.43 3.57 -3.04
N ILE A 160 14.78 3.48 -4.32
CA ILE A 160 13.80 3.18 -5.36
C ILE A 160 13.53 1.68 -5.33
N VAL A 161 12.26 1.33 -5.53
CA VAL A 161 11.80 -0.07 -5.65
C VAL A 161 11.30 -0.34 -7.06
N TYR A 162 10.55 0.60 -7.65
CA TYR A 162 10.01 0.44 -9.00
C TYR A 162 9.75 1.79 -9.67
N PHE A 163 10.00 1.85 -10.97
CA PHE A 163 9.40 2.74 -11.96
C PHE A 163 9.56 2.02 -13.33
N PRO A 164 8.86 2.44 -14.39
CA PRO A 164 8.97 1.76 -15.69
C PRO A 164 10.41 1.81 -16.23
N GLY A 165 11.04 0.65 -16.43
CA GLY A 165 12.42 0.54 -16.93
C GLY A 165 13.52 0.66 -15.88
N ILE A 166 13.18 0.59 -14.59
CA ILE A 166 14.17 0.49 -13.50
C ILE A 166 15.12 -0.70 -13.71
N LYS A 167 16.37 -0.56 -13.26
CA LYS A 167 17.32 -1.67 -13.16
C LYS A 167 17.61 -2.01 -11.70
N GLU A 168 17.96 -3.27 -11.44
CA GLU A 168 18.30 -3.74 -10.09
C GLU A 168 19.44 -2.94 -9.43
N GLU A 169 20.40 -2.46 -10.22
CA GLU A 169 21.52 -1.62 -9.77
C GLU A 169 21.09 -0.25 -9.21
N GLU A 170 19.86 0.18 -9.48
CA GLU A 170 19.27 1.43 -8.97
C GLU A 170 18.49 1.22 -7.66
N ALA A 171 18.28 -0.04 -7.26
CA ALA A 171 17.63 -0.41 -6.03
C ALA A 171 18.65 -0.77 -4.94
N ASN A 172 18.21 -0.71 -3.68
CA ASN A 172 19.01 -1.19 -2.53
C ASN A 172 20.37 -0.46 -2.36
N ILE A 173 20.40 0.85 -2.59
CA ILE A 173 21.60 1.70 -2.56
C ILE A 173 21.80 2.34 -1.18
N ASN A 174 20.73 2.89 -0.59
CA ASN A 174 20.78 3.68 0.64
C ASN A 174 20.52 2.81 1.88
N HIS A 175 19.46 1.99 1.86
CA HIS A 175 19.18 1.01 2.92
C HIS A 175 19.51 -0.40 2.44
N ILE A 176 20.81 -0.69 2.38
CA ILE A 176 21.37 -1.94 1.86
C ILE A 176 20.92 -3.14 2.70
N LEU A 177 20.18 -4.03 2.06
CA LEU A 177 19.83 -5.37 2.53
C LEU A 177 20.72 -6.40 1.83
N GLU A 178 20.71 -7.65 2.31
CA GLU A 178 21.45 -8.76 1.70
C GLU A 178 21.14 -8.94 0.20
N GLN A 179 19.88 -8.71 -0.18
CA GLN A 179 19.42 -8.70 -1.57
C GLN A 179 18.45 -7.54 -1.79
N SER A 180 18.19 -7.21 -3.04
CA SER A 180 17.23 -6.18 -3.47
C SER A 180 15.77 -6.67 -3.32
N TYR A 181 15.42 -7.33 -2.22
CA TYR A 181 14.16 -8.06 -2.02
C TYR A 181 12.92 -7.29 -2.48
N TYR A 182 12.80 -6.00 -2.17
CA TYR A 182 11.63 -5.22 -2.59
C TYR A 182 11.56 -5.02 -4.11
N TYR A 183 12.70 -4.79 -4.76
CA TYR A 183 12.79 -4.69 -6.22
C TYR A 183 12.44 -6.03 -6.86
N GLN A 184 13.09 -7.13 -6.44
CA GLN A 184 12.91 -8.45 -7.04
C GLN A 184 11.45 -8.91 -6.99
N GLU A 185 10.78 -8.73 -5.85
CA GLU A 185 9.40 -9.19 -5.69
C GLU A 185 8.40 -8.32 -6.46
N ILE A 186 8.67 -7.01 -6.62
CA ILE A 186 7.83 -6.12 -7.44
C ILE A 186 8.09 -6.34 -8.93
N ASP A 187 9.35 -6.49 -9.34
CA ASP A 187 9.73 -6.79 -10.72
C ASP A 187 9.13 -8.12 -11.17
N GLN A 188 9.24 -9.16 -10.34
CA GLN A 188 8.62 -10.46 -10.61
C GLN A 188 7.09 -10.34 -10.73
N LEU A 189 6.41 -9.64 -9.80
CA LEU A 189 4.97 -9.41 -9.88
C LEU A 189 4.57 -8.71 -11.18
N VAL A 190 5.29 -7.64 -11.57
CA VAL A 190 5.00 -6.86 -12.77
C VAL A 190 5.25 -7.69 -14.03
N ASN A 191 6.33 -8.47 -14.09
CA ASN A 191 6.60 -9.35 -15.22
C ASN A 191 5.53 -10.45 -15.33
N SER A 192 5.17 -11.10 -14.23
CA SER A 192 4.06 -12.05 -14.20
C SER A 192 2.72 -11.43 -14.57
N PHE A 193 2.49 -10.14 -14.28
CA PHE A 193 1.31 -9.42 -14.77
C PHE A 193 1.30 -9.28 -16.29
N LYS A 194 2.42 -8.88 -16.88
CA LYS A 194 2.54 -8.69 -18.33
C LYS A 194 2.45 -10.01 -19.12
N GLU A 195 2.86 -11.10 -18.50
CA GLU A 195 2.88 -12.44 -19.09
C GLU A 195 1.60 -13.25 -18.84
N ASP A 196 0.60 -12.67 -18.15
CA ASP A 196 -0.63 -13.36 -17.72
C ASP A 196 -0.38 -14.57 -16.79
N GLU A 197 0.69 -14.50 -16.00
CA GLU A 197 1.15 -15.53 -15.06
C GLU A 197 0.94 -15.13 -13.58
N LEU A 198 0.11 -14.11 -13.32
CA LEU A 198 -0.15 -13.63 -11.95
C LEU A 198 -0.60 -14.73 -11.00
N LYS A 199 -1.39 -15.69 -11.49
CA LYS A 199 -1.87 -16.79 -10.66
C LYS A 199 -0.70 -17.60 -10.10
N ASP A 200 0.31 -17.88 -10.92
CA ASP A 200 1.47 -18.68 -10.51
C ASP A 200 2.37 -17.89 -9.57
N PHE A 201 2.54 -16.59 -9.80
CA PHE A 201 3.18 -15.70 -8.82
C PHE A 201 2.45 -15.75 -7.48
N TYR A 202 1.12 -15.55 -7.50
CA TYR A 202 0.32 -15.56 -6.28
C TYR A 202 0.37 -16.88 -5.57
N ASP A 203 0.33 -18.04 -6.25
CA ASP A 203 0.34 -19.35 -5.58
C ASP A 203 1.68 -19.62 -4.88
N ASN A 204 2.79 -19.26 -5.54
CA ASN A 204 4.14 -19.49 -5.05
C ASN A 204 4.60 -18.49 -3.99
N TYR A 205 4.04 -17.27 -3.97
CA TYR A 205 4.40 -16.26 -2.97
C TYR A 205 4.16 -16.73 -1.53
N PHE A 206 5.02 -16.35 -0.58
CA PHE A 206 4.87 -16.83 0.80
C PHE A 206 3.61 -16.28 1.50
N PHE A 207 3.25 -15.03 1.21
CA PHE A 207 2.06 -14.35 1.73
C PHE A 207 0.95 -14.27 0.67
N ASN A 208 -0.28 -14.04 1.10
CA ASN A 208 -1.36 -13.67 0.20
C ASN A 208 -1.23 -12.20 -0.20
N VAL A 209 -0.76 -11.97 -1.43
CA VAL A 209 -0.55 -10.65 -2.02
C VAL A 209 -1.45 -10.40 -3.23
N SER A 210 -2.48 -11.23 -3.42
CA SER A 210 -3.43 -11.04 -4.51
C SER A 210 -4.27 -9.77 -4.30
N ALA A 211 -4.75 -9.22 -5.42
CA ALA A 211 -5.62 -8.06 -5.44
C ALA A 211 -6.90 -8.32 -4.62
N VAL A 212 -7.31 -7.32 -3.86
CA VAL A 212 -8.44 -7.37 -2.91
C VAL A 212 -9.63 -6.65 -3.51
N THR A 213 -10.84 -7.16 -3.34
CA THR A 213 -12.07 -6.54 -3.84
C THR A 213 -12.99 -6.14 -2.70
N ASP A 214 -14.00 -5.32 -2.98
CA ASP A 214 -15.05 -4.95 -2.01
C ASP A 214 -15.84 -6.16 -1.47
N ASN A 215 -15.87 -7.27 -2.22
CA ASN A 215 -16.49 -8.54 -1.77
C ASN A 215 -15.61 -9.31 -0.77
N GLN A 216 -14.32 -9.02 -0.72
CA GLN A 216 -13.38 -9.65 0.21
C GLN A 216 -12.35 -8.61 0.70
N PRO A 217 -12.74 -7.57 1.45
CA PRO A 217 -11.94 -6.36 1.70
C PRO A 217 -10.87 -6.55 2.80
N TYR A 218 -10.19 -7.70 2.86
CA TYR A 218 -9.23 -8.06 3.91
C TYR A 218 -7.78 -7.79 3.48
N PHE A 219 -7.43 -6.51 3.28
CA PHE A 219 -6.09 -6.10 2.84
C PHE A 219 -4.96 -6.51 3.80
N PHE A 220 -5.22 -6.47 5.11
CA PHE A 220 -4.22 -6.83 6.12
C PHE A 220 -4.10 -8.35 6.31
N TYR A 221 -5.09 -9.13 5.89
CA TYR A 221 -5.03 -10.59 5.99
C TYR A 221 -4.12 -11.16 4.90
N THR A 222 -2.86 -11.40 5.24
CA THR A 222 -1.81 -11.86 4.31
C THR A 222 -1.32 -13.27 4.59
N LEU A 223 -1.81 -13.92 5.65
CA LEU A 223 -1.40 -15.28 6.01
C LEU A 223 -1.95 -16.30 5.01
N LYS A 224 -1.10 -17.26 4.60
CA LYS A 224 -1.51 -18.46 3.88
C LYS A 224 -1.46 -19.68 4.81
N TRP A 225 -2.59 -20.36 4.98
CA TRP A 225 -2.70 -21.55 5.85
C TRP A 225 -1.67 -22.63 5.52
N GLN A 226 -1.43 -22.89 4.23
CA GLN A 226 -0.44 -23.87 3.77
C GLN A 226 0.99 -23.58 4.22
N ASN A 227 1.31 -22.33 4.55
CA ASN A 227 2.63 -21.91 5.00
C ASN A 227 2.77 -21.90 6.54
N ILE A 228 1.70 -22.10 7.31
CA ILE A 228 1.75 -22.16 8.78
C ILE A 228 2.74 -23.20 9.31
N PRO A 229 2.82 -24.45 8.79
CA PRO A 229 3.82 -25.40 9.25
C PRO A 229 5.27 -24.93 9.05
N LYS A 230 5.54 -24.20 7.96
CA LYS A 230 6.87 -23.61 7.68
C LYS A 230 7.20 -22.50 8.67
N ILE A 231 6.20 -21.68 9.01
CA ILE A 231 6.29 -20.61 9.99
C ILE A 231 6.59 -21.17 11.39
N ILE A 232 5.85 -22.19 11.84
CA ILE A 232 6.00 -22.80 13.17
C ILE A 232 7.36 -23.50 13.32
N LYS A 233 7.82 -24.20 12.28
CA LYS A 233 9.12 -24.89 12.27
C LYS A 233 10.32 -23.94 12.18
N SER A 234 10.11 -22.69 11.77
CA SER A 234 11.16 -21.67 11.78
C SER A 234 11.42 -21.22 13.21
N THR A 235 12.64 -21.40 13.70
CA THR A 235 13.05 -21.13 15.09
C THR A 235 13.34 -19.65 15.40
N GLY A 236 13.18 -18.70 14.47
CA GLY A 236 13.43 -17.28 14.79
C GLY A 236 12.98 -16.24 13.77
N ASN A 237 13.07 -16.50 12.46
CA ASN A 237 12.91 -15.43 11.46
C ASN A 237 11.45 -15.18 11.03
N TRP A 238 10.60 -16.20 11.03
CA TRP A 238 9.21 -16.07 10.55
C TRP A 238 8.18 -15.89 11.68
N GLN A 239 8.57 -16.14 12.93
CA GLN A 239 7.67 -16.07 14.09
C GLN A 239 7.24 -14.63 14.42
N ALA A 240 8.13 -13.65 14.24
CA ALA A 240 7.82 -12.22 14.41
C ALA A 240 6.87 -11.66 13.34
N LEU A 241 6.61 -12.43 12.27
CA LEU A 241 5.78 -12.03 11.14
C LEU A 241 4.36 -12.58 11.23
N ILE A 242 4.09 -13.41 12.24
CA ILE A 242 2.79 -14.02 12.49
C ILE A 242 1.85 -12.95 13.08
N GLU A 243 0.76 -12.71 12.38
CA GLU A 243 -0.41 -12.02 12.92
C GLU A 243 -1.14 -12.95 13.89
N TRP A 244 -0.61 -13.11 15.11
CA TRP A 244 -1.07 -14.09 16.11
C TRP A 244 -2.59 -14.10 16.37
N GLY A 245 -3.29 -13.00 16.14
CA GLY A 245 -4.75 -12.94 16.30
C GLY A 245 -5.52 -13.85 15.33
N ASN A 246 -4.97 -14.15 14.14
CA ASN A 246 -5.58 -15.11 13.21
C ASN A 246 -5.58 -16.54 13.78
N LEU A 247 -4.56 -16.92 14.55
CA LEU A 247 -4.44 -18.25 15.15
C LEU A 247 -5.31 -18.39 16.41
N ILE A 248 -5.44 -17.31 17.19
CA ILE A 248 -6.22 -17.30 18.42
C ILE A 248 -7.72 -17.53 18.12
N ILE A 249 -8.27 -16.90 17.09
CA ILE A 249 -9.68 -17.09 16.70
C ILE A 249 -9.96 -18.54 16.33
N PHE A 250 -9.05 -19.18 15.60
CA PHE A 250 -9.21 -20.59 15.23
C PHE A 250 -9.10 -21.52 16.44
N ALA A 251 -8.18 -21.24 17.38
CA ALA A 251 -8.12 -21.97 18.64
C ALA A 251 -9.43 -21.85 19.45
N THR A 252 -10.11 -20.71 19.37
CA THR A 252 -11.44 -20.53 19.97
C THR A 252 -12.52 -21.35 19.26
N PHE A 253 -12.49 -21.44 17.92
CA PHE A 253 -13.43 -22.28 17.16
C PHE A 253 -13.25 -23.79 17.36
N LEU A 254 -12.05 -24.24 17.78
CA LEU A 254 -11.79 -25.65 18.12
C LEU A 254 -12.10 -26.00 19.58
N GLN A 255 -12.46 -25.01 20.40
CA GLN A 255 -12.81 -25.19 21.82
C GLN A 255 -14.33 -25.33 22.07
N GLU A 256 -15.15 -25.21 21.02
CA GLU A 256 -16.57 -25.62 21.01
C GLU A 256 -16.74 -27.00 20.37
#